data_AF-A0A961LIM5-F1
#
_entry.id   AF-A0A961LIM5-F1
#
_cell.length_a   1.000
_cell.length_b   1.000
_cell.length_c   1.000
_cell.angle_alpha   90.00
_cell.angle_beta   90.00
_cell.angle_gamma   90.00
#
_symmetry.space_group_name_H-M   'P 1'
#
loop_
_entity.id
_entity.type
_entity.pdbx_description
1 polymer ?
#
loop_
_entity_poly.entity_id
_entity_poly.type
_entity_poly.pdbx_seq_one_letter_code
_entity_poly.pdbx_strand_id
1 'polypeptide(L)'
;MKKGGKKAKGDSAAFKIKLRGKDSAPLSMRELREGLYEAARRLSAYDSTHRAKWVTVYLTMVDEDGNEVLPDRKGEWVLYPYKSAADEFGA
;
A
#
# COMPACT_ATOMS: atom_id res chain seq x y z
N MET A 1 28.78 -30.84 -12.70
CA MET A 1 28.40 -29.99 -11.55
C MET A 1 28.49 -28.52 -11.95
N LYS A 2 27.35 -27.83 -12.13
CA LYS A 2 27.29 -26.37 -12.20
C LYS A 2 26.58 -25.87 -10.96
N LYS A 3 27.30 -25.12 -10.12
CA LYS A 3 26.76 -24.46 -8.91
C LYS A 3 25.70 -23.45 -9.37
N GLY A 4 24.44 -23.72 -9.04
CA GLY A 4 23.35 -22.76 -9.24
C GLY A 4 23.59 -21.55 -8.36
N GLY A 5 24.11 -20.47 -8.94
CA GLY A 5 24.19 -19.18 -8.28
C GLY A 5 22.78 -18.71 -7.96
N LYS A 6 22.48 -18.52 -6.66
CA LYS A 6 21.31 -17.76 -6.22
C LYS A 6 21.36 -16.41 -6.93
N LYS A 7 20.43 -16.16 -7.85
CA LYS A 7 20.20 -14.81 -8.38
C LYS A 7 19.97 -13.89 -7.18
N ALA A 8 20.83 -12.90 -7.01
CA ALA A 8 20.58 -11.80 -6.09
C ALA A 8 19.19 -11.23 -6.41
N LYS A 9 18.35 -11.10 -5.38
CA LYS A 9 17.00 -10.57 -5.48
C LYS A 9 17.13 -9.14 -6.01
N GLY A 10 16.85 -8.96 -7.30
CA GLY A 10 17.13 -7.71 -8.01
C GLY A 10 16.55 -6.52 -7.27
N ASP A 11 17.37 -5.49 -7.07
CA ASP A 11 16.95 -4.19 -6.58
C ASP A 11 15.81 -3.69 -7.47
N SER A 12 14.59 -3.82 -6.97
CA SER A 12 13.44 -3.18 -7.59
C SER A 12 13.61 -1.68 -7.40
N ALA A 13 13.54 -0.89 -8.47
CA ALA A 13 13.55 0.58 -8.41
C ALA A 13 12.34 1.19 -7.67
N ALA A 14 11.56 0.37 -6.95
CA ALA A 14 10.40 0.77 -6.19
C ALA A 14 10.80 1.38 -4.83
N PHE A 15 10.31 2.57 -4.56
CA PHE A 15 10.43 3.19 -3.25
C PHE A 15 9.48 2.53 -2.25
N LYS A 16 9.99 2.07 -1.11
CA LYS A 16 9.21 1.33 -0.11
C LYS A 16 8.79 2.22 1.06
N ILE A 17 7.49 2.42 1.22
CA ILE A 17 6.90 3.12 2.37
C ILE A 17 6.37 2.05 3.34
N LYS A 18 6.74 2.15 4.63
CA LYS A 18 6.23 1.28 5.69
C LYS A 18 5.52 2.14 6.74
N LEU A 19 4.25 1.86 6.98
CA LEU A 19 3.49 2.41 8.09
C LEU A 19 3.45 1.36 9.21
N ARG A 20 3.73 1.73 10.45
CA ARG A 20 3.74 0.83 11.61
C ARG A 20 3.18 1.54 12.82
N GLY A 21 2.40 0.84 13.63
CA GLY A 21 1.97 1.34 14.92
C GLY A 21 3.15 1.43 15.89
N LYS A 22 2.92 2.15 16.99
CA LYS A 22 3.87 2.25 18.08
C LYS A 22 4.17 0.86 18.64
N ASP A 23 5.43 0.58 18.95
CA ASP A 23 5.88 -0.70 19.53
C ASP A 23 5.49 -1.93 18.69
N SER A 24 5.34 -1.76 17.37
CA SER A 24 4.88 -2.79 16.42
C SER A 24 3.44 -3.27 16.63
N ALA A 25 2.63 -2.54 17.39
CA ALA A 25 1.20 -2.78 17.47
C ALA A 25 0.53 -2.60 16.09
N PRO A 26 -0.58 -3.31 15.81
CA PRO A 26 -1.42 -3.03 14.66
C PRO A 26 -1.86 -1.56 14.63
N LEU A 27 -1.96 -0.99 13.43
CA LEU A 27 -2.49 0.35 13.24
C LEU A 27 -4.00 0.33 13.45
N SER A 28 -4.54 1.29 14.20
CA SER A 28 -5.96 1.61 14.10
C SER A 28 -6.30 2.14 12.70
N MET A 29 -7.57 2.05 12.29
CA MET A 29 -8.01 2.61 11.01
C MET A 29 -7.76 4.12 10.90
N ARG A 30 -7.78 4.83 12.03
CA ARG A 30 -7.44 6.25 12.10
C ARG A 30 -5.96 6.49 11.80
N GLU A 31 -5.06 5.75 12.45
CA GLU A 31 -3.61 5.87 12.23
C GLU A 31 -3.21 5.44 10.82
N LEU A 32 -3.84 4.39 10.27
CA LEU A 32 -3.66 3.97 8.88
C LEU A 32 -3.99 5.13 7.92
N ARG A 33 -5.15 5.75 8.09
CA ARG A 33 -5.60 6.89 7.28
C ARG A 33 -4.62 8.07 7.39
N GLU A 34 -4.27 8.47 8.60
CA GLU A 34 -3.33 9.59 8.86
C GLU A 34 -1.94 9.30 8.27
N GLY A 35 -1.44 8.06 8.40
CA GLY A 35 -0.17 7.63 7.84
C GLY A 35 -0.14 7.65 6.31
N LEU A 36 -1.24 7.26 5.65
CA LEU A 36 -1.37 7.36 4.19
C LEU A 36 -1.39 8.82 3.71
N TYR A 37 -2.09 9.71 4.42
CA TYR A 37 -2.06 11.14 4.11
C TYR A 37 -0.67 11.75 4.28
N GLU A 38 0.05 11.40 5.34
CA GLU A 38 1.42 11.86 5.54
C GLU A 38 2.36 11.32 4.46
N ALA A 39 2.20 10.08 4.02
CA ALA A 39 2.94 9.53 2.89
C ALA A 39 2.68 10.33 1.60
N ALA A 40 1.42 10.62 1.28
CA ALA A 40 1.05 11.44 0.13
C ALA A 40 1.63 12.87 0.23
N ARG A 41 1.56 13.49 1.41
CA ARG A 41 2.14 14.82 1.67
C ARG A 41 3.65 14.85 1.48
N ARG A 42 4.37 13.79 1.83
CA ARG A 42 5.81 13.70 1.58
C ARG A 42 6.12 13.53 0.10
N LEU A 43 5.31 12.74 -0.61
CA LEU A 43 5.47 12.54 -2.05
C LEU A 43 5.16 13.81 -2.87
N SER A 44 4.29 14.70 -2.37
CA SER A 44 3.97 15.95 -3.06
C SER A 44 5.18 16.89 -3.20
N ALA A 45 6.24 16.70 -2.42
CA ALA A 45 7.50 17.43 -2.60
C ALA A 45 8.17 17.17 -3.96
N TYR A 46 7.79 16.08 -4.65
CA TYR A 46 8.36 15.69 -5.94
C TYR A 46 7.45 15.98 -7.14
N ASP A 47 6.27 16.57 -6.92
CA ASP A 47 5.22 16.73 -7.94
C ASP A 47 5.67 17.52 -9.18
N SER A 48 6.59 18.46 -9.01
CA SER A 48 7.14 19.27 -10.11
C SER A 48 8.14 18.53 -11.02
N THR A 49 8.70 17.42 -10.55
CA THR A 49 9.84 16.75 -11.22
C THR A 49 9.60 15.27 -11.51
N HIS A 50 8.69 14.63 -10.78
CA HIS A 50 8.44 13.19 -10.86
C HIS A 50 6.96 12.89 -11.01
N ARG A 51 6.65 11.75 -11.64
CA ARG A 51 5.30 11.19 -11.69
C ARG A 51 5.35 9.72 -11.30
N ALA A 52 4.40 9.28 -10.50
CA ALA A 52 4.23 7.85 -10.22
C ALA A 52 3.65 7.16 -11.47
N LYS A 53 4.30 6.10 -11.95
CA LYS A 53 3.78 5.28 -13.05
C LYS A 53 2.57 4.44 -12.62
N TRP A 54 2.61 3.93 -11.39
CA TRP A 54 1.55 3.18 -10.71
C TRP A 54 1.92 3.05 -9.22
N VAL A 55 0.95 2.71 -8.38
CA VAL A 55 1.19 2.34 -6.97
C VAL A 55 0.30 1.14 -6.63
N THR A 56 0.82 0.23 -5.82
CA THR A 56 0.04 -0.87 -5.24
C THR A 56 0.20 -0.80 -3.73
N VAL A 57 -0.92 -0.82 -3.00
CA VAL A 57 -0.93 -0.83 -1.53
C VAL A 57 -1.33 -2.22 -1.08
N TYR A 58 -0.38 -2.93 -0.47
CA TYR A 58 -0.65 -4.21 0.17
C TYR A 58 -0.99 -3.97 1.63
N LEU A 59 -2.14 -4.46 2.07
CA LEU A 59 -2.63 -4.32 3.44
C LEU A 59 -2.71 -5.70 4.08
N THR A 60 -2.16 -5.81 5.29
CA THR A 60 -2.41 -6.93 6.19
C THR A 60 -3.28 -6.38 7.31
N MET A 61 -4.52 -6.84 7.39
CA MET A 61 -5.44 -6.46 8.46
C MET A 61 -5.46 -7.55 9.51
N VAL A 62 -5.70 -7.17 10.76
CA VAL A 62 -5.96 -8.11 11.86
C VAL A 62 -7.34 -7.84 12.44
N ASP A 63 -8.05 -8.89 12.83
CA ASP A 63 -9.32 -8.79 13.54
C ASP A 63 -9.12 -8.55 15.05
N GLU A 64 -10.22 -8.55 15.81
CA GLU A 64 -10.21 -8.34 17.27
C GLU A 64 -9.44 -9.44 18.02
N ASP A 65 -9.37 -10.64 17.44
CA ASP A 65 -8.64 -11.79 17.98
C ASP A 65 -7.17 -11.81 17.54
N GLY A 66 -6.75 -10.88 16.68
CA GLY A 66 -5.40 -10.77 16.14
C GLY A 66 -5.12 -11.66 14.93
N ASN A 67 -6.13 -12.30 14.33
CA ASN A 67 -5.95 -13.12 13.14
C ASN A 67 -5.81 -12.23 11.90
N GLU A 68 -4.91 -12.61 10.98
CA GLU A 68 -4.80 -11.92 9.70
C GLU A 68 -6.03 -12.18 8.83
N VAL A 69 -6.65 -11.10 8.36
CA VAL A 69 -7.89 -11.16 7.57
C VAL A 69 -7.78 -10.31 6.30
N LEU A 70 -8.58 -10.70 5.30
CA LEU A 70 -8.81 -9.89 4.11
C LEU A 70 -10.16 -9.17 4.25
N PRO A 71 -10.22 -7.86 3.96
CA PRO A 71 -11.47 -7.10 4.04
C PRO A 71 -12.49 -7.53 2.98
N ASP A 72 -12.04 -8.13 1.88
CA ASP A 72 -12.89 -8.67 0.83
C ASP A 72 -12.34 -10.02 0.32
N ARG A 73 -13.24 -10.92 -0.10
CA ARG A 73 -12.89 -12.27 -0.56
C ARG A 73 -12.08 -12.29 -1.86
N LYS A 74 -12.19 -11.26 -2.71
CA LYS A 74 -11.35 -11.13 -3.91
C LYS A 74 -9.92 -10.71 -3.57
N GLY A 75 -9.70 -10.13 -2.39
CA GLY A 75 -8.37 -9.73 -1.91
C GLY A 75 -7.77 -8.52 -2.63
N GLU A 76 -8.51 -7.85 -3.53
CA GLU A 76 -8.05 -6.70 -4.28
C GLU A 76 -9.18 -5.70 -4.53
N TRP A 77 -8.90 -4.42 -4.29
CA TRP A 77 -9.71 -3.30 -4.77
C TRP A 77 -8.88 -2.50 -5.76
N VAL A 78 -9.43 -2.27 -6.95
CA VAL A 78 -8.81 -1.43 -7.97
C VAL A 78 -9.48 -0.06 -7.93
N LEU A 79 -8.76 0.93 -7.43
CA LEU A 79 -9.22 2.31 -7.36
C LEU A 79 -8.68 3.10 -8.55
N TYR A 80 -9.54 3.85 -9.22
CA TYR A 80 -9.16 4.76 -10.30
C TYR A 80 -9.37 6.20 -9.81
N PRO A 81 -8.31 6.93 -9.41
CA PRO A 81 -8.45 8.25 -8.79
C PRO A 81 -9.15 9.31 -9.65
N TYR A 82 -9.26 9.08 -10.96
CA TYR A 82 -9.95 9.94 -11.92
C TYR A 82 -11.41 9.52 -12.18
N LYS A 83 -11.84 8.37 -11.66
CA LYS A 83 -13.25 7.99 -11.63
C LYS A 83 -13.84 8.49 -10.32
N SER A 84 -14.97 9.17 -10.43
CA SER A 84 -15.71 9.62 -9.26
C SER A 84 -16.42 8.42 -8.62
N ALA A 85 -16.70 8.46 -7.32
CA ALA A 85 -17.52 7.43 -6.67
C ALA A 85 -18.90 7.27 -7.37
N ALA A 86 -19.42 8.34 -7.97
CA ALA A 86 -20.63 8.31 -8.79
C ALA A 86 -20.51 7.41 -10.05
N ASP A 87 -19.31 7.22 -10.59
CA ASP A 87 -19.06 6.35 -11.75
C ASP A 87 -19.00 4.86 -11.37
N GLU A 88 -18.74 4.54 -10.09
CA GLU A 88 -18.68 3.17 -9.56
C GLU A 88 -20.03 2.68 -9.02
N PHE A 89 -20.89 3.60 -8.54
CA PHE A 89 -22.21 3.31 -7.96
C PHE A 89 -23.38 3.79 -8.83
N GLY A 90 -23.24 3.75 -10.17
CA GLY A 90 -24.23 4.28 -11.12
C GLY A 90 -25.71 4.00 -10.76
N ALA A 91 -26.54 5.03 -10.98
CA ALA A 91 -27.99 5.12 -10.74
C ALA A 91 -28.84 3.91 -11.16
#